data_AF-A0A0G1W0S6-F1
#
_entry.id   AF-A0A0G1W0S6-F1
#
_cell.length_a   1.000
_cell.length_b   1.000
_cell.length_c   1.000
_cell.angle_alpha   90.00
_cell.angle_beta   90.00
_cell.angle_gamma   90.00
#
_symmetry.space_group_name_H-M   'P 1'
#
loop_
_entity.id
_entity.type
_entity.pdbx_description
1 polymer ?
#
loop_
_entity_poly.entity_id
_entity_poly.type
_entity_poly.pdbx_seq_one_letter_code
_entity_poly.pdbx_strand_id
1 'polypeptide(L)'
;MKNEEEKNNLMEKIASLCKRRGFIFPGSEIYGGLAGTYDWGHYGVALKNNIKQNWWKKFVDSRRDMYGLDGAIIMNPKVWEASGHVAGFSDPLATCSSCAKRFRFDNIIDVSDYQKFISELTYEQFRKDEWE
;
A
#
# COMPACT_ATOMS: atom_id res chain seq x y z
N MET A 1 0.91 -25.12 -12.50
CA MET A 1 2.33 -24.71 -12.60
C MET A 1 2.62 -23.87 -13.84
N LYS A 2 2.33 -24.31 -15.09
CA LYS A 2 2.55 -23.48 -16.31
C LYS A 2 1.87 -22.09 -16.27
N ASN A 3 0.67 -21.97 -15.70
CA ASN A 3 -0.11 -20.73 -15.70
C ASN A 3 0.39 -19.63 -14.74
N GLU A 4 1.17 -19.96 -13.69
CA GLU A 4 1.70 -18.97 -12.74
C GLU A 4 3.02 -18.38 -13.22
N GLU A 5 3.89 -19.22 -13.79
CA GLU A 5 5.17 -18.82 -14.37
C GLU A 5 4.96 -17.90 -15.59
N GLU A 6 3.95 -18.18 -16.43
CA GLU A 6 3.55 -17.30 -17.53
C GLU A 6 2.97 -15.95 -17.06
N LYS A 7 2.21 -15.94 -15.96
CA LYS A 7 1.67 -14.70 -15.37
C LYS A 7 2.77 -13.81 -14.78
N ASN A 8 3.75 -14.42 -14.10
CA ASN A 8 4.91 -13.70 -13.56
C ASN A 8 5.71 -13.05 -14.69
N ASN A 9 5.95 -13.79 -15.78
CA ASN A 9 6.62 -13.27 -16.98
C ASN A 9 5.86 -12.10 -17.63
N LEU A 10 4.52 -12.15 -17.66
CA LEU A 10 3.70 -11.05 -18.17
C LEU A 10 3.82 -9.80 -17.30
N MET A 11 3.76 -9.92 -15.97
CA MET A 11 3.88 -8.79 -15.07
C MET A 11 5.24 -8.09 -15.22
N GLU A 12 6.32 -8.86 -15.31
CA GLU A 12 7.66 -8.33 -15.55
C GLU A 12 7.76 -7.59 -16.88
N LYS A 13 7.15 -8.13 -17.95
CA LYS A 13 7.08 -7.47 -19.25
C LYS A 13 6.34 -6.13 -19.18
N ILE A 14 5.23 -6.07 -18.44
CA ILE A 14 4.45 -4.84 -18.25
C ILE A 14 5.27 -3.82 -17.46
N ALA A 15 5.83 -4.20 -16.32
CA ALA A 15 6.65 -3.31 -15.49
C ALA A 15 7.84 -2.75 -16.30
N SER A 16 8.51 -3.60 -17.06
CA SER A 16 9.60 -3.21 -17.95
C SER A 16 9.16 -2.23 -19.05
N LEU A 17 7.97 -2.44 -19.64
CA LEU A 17 7.40 -1.50 -20.62
C LEU A 17 7.09 -0.15 -19.96
N CYS A 18 6.43 -0.15 -18.80
CA CYS A 18 6.08 1.06 -18.07
C CYS A 18 7.31 1.90 -17.74
N LYS A 19 8.40 1.27 -17.29
CA LYS A 19 9.67 1.94 -17.04
C LYS A 19 10.28 2.52 -18.33
N ARG A 20 10.45 1.70 -19.38
CA ARG A 20 11.05 2.13 -20.66
C ARG A 20 10.27 3.25 -21.35
N ARG A 21 8.95 3.27 -21.18
CA ARG A 21 8.07 4.25 -21.84
C ARG A 21 7.80 5.49 -20.99
N GLY A 22 8.27 5.56 -19.74
CA GLY A 22 8.05 6.75 -18.92
C GLY A 22 6.65 6.85 -18.31
N PHE A 23 6.11 5.71 -17.86
CA PHE A 23 4.91 5.68 -17.03
C PHE A 23 5.25 5.78 -15.54
N ILE A 24 6.11 4.89 -15.04
CA ILE A 24 6.44 4.81 -13.61
C ILE A 24 7.90 4.40 -13.43
N PHE A 25 8.54 5.00 -12.42
CA PHE A 25 9.90 4.70 -12.00
C PHE A 25 9.93 4.39 -10.50
N PRO A 26 10.80 3.48 -10.03
CA PRO A 26 11.07 3.34 -8.59
C PRO A 26 11.50 4.68 -8.00
N GLY A 27 10.97 5.04 -6.83
CA GLY A 27 11.34 6.28 -6.16
C GLY A 27 12.83 6.29 -5.82
N SER A 28 13.51 7.41 -6.03
CA SER A 28 14.95 7.56 -5.74
C SER A 28 15.85 6.51 -6.43
N GLU A 29 15.48 6.09 -7.65
CA GLU A 29 16.14 4.99 -8.38
C GLU A 29 17.68 5.12 -8.43
N ILE A 30 18.21 6.31 -8.75
CA ILE A 30 19.67 6.52 -8.88
C ILE A 30 20.43 6.45 -7.54
N TYR A 31 19.71 6.42 -6.41
CA TYR A 31 20.26 6.32 -5.05
C TYR A 31 19.96 4.97 -4.40
N GLY A 32 19.64 3.94 -5.18
CA GLY A 32 19.37 2.59 -4.67
C GLY A 32 17.90 2.26 -4.46
N GLY A 33 17.00 3.21 -4.78
CA GLY A 33 15.56 3.00 -4.69
C GLY A 33 15.01 3.11 -3.26
N LEU A 34 13.77 3.55 -3.14
CA LEU A 34 13.02 3.55 -1.89
C LEU A 34 11.79 2.66 -2.05
N ALA A 35 11.77 1.55 -1.30
CA ALA A 35 10.67 0.60 -1.36
C ALA A 35 9.35 1.26 -0.99
N GLY A 36 8.30 1.00 -1.78
CA GLY A 36 6.97 1.55 -1.56
C GLY A 36 6.76 2.97 -2.13
N THR A 37 7.77 3.59 -2.74
CA THR A 37 7.62 4.89 -3.41
C THR A 37 7.94 4.81 -4.89
N TYR A 38 7.27 5.67 -5.67
CA TYR A 38 7.35 5.67 -7.13
C TYR A 38 7.17 7.07 -7.69
N ASP A 39 7.93 7.37 -8.75
CA ASP A 39 7.83 8.61 -9.51
C ASP A 39 7.04 8.37 -10.81
N TRP A 40 6.13 9.29 -11.11
CA TRP A 40 5.31 9.23 -12.33
C TRP A 40 6.03 9.93 -13.48
N GLY A 41 6.31 9.21 -14.56
CA GLY A 41 6.87 9.79 -15.79
C GLY A 41 5.83 10.56 -16.60
N HIS A 42 6.23 11.14 -17.73
CA HIS A 42 5.38 12.01 -18.55
C HIS A 42 4.06 11.36 -18.99
N TYR A 43 4.09 10.13 -19.51
CA TYR A 43 2.85 9.41 -19.85
C TYR A 43 2.10 8.93 -18.61
N GLY A 44 2.81 8.64 -17.52
CA GLY A 44 2.22 8.26 -16.24
C GLY A 44 1.39 9.38 -15.61
N VAL A 45 1.94 10.59 -15.58
CA VAL A 45 1.24 11.79 -15.10
C VAL A 45 0.00 12.07 -15.96
N ALA A 46 0.13 12.00 -17.28
CA ALA A 46 -1.00 12.18 -18.19
C ALA A 46 -2.11 11.14 -17.92
N LEU A 47 -1.75 9.85 -17.81
CA LEU A 47 -2.69 8.78 -17.51
C LEU A 47 -3.35 8.97 -16.14
N LYS A 48 -2.57 9.23 -15.09
CA LYS A 48 -3.06 9.47 -13.72
C LYS A 48 -4.04 10.64 -13.70
N ASN A 49 -3.73 11.74 -14.36
CA ASN A 49 -4.60 12.92 -14.42
C ASN A 49 -5.89 12.61 -15.18
N ASN A 50 -5.81 11.90 -16.31
CA ASN A 50 -7.00 11.50 -17.07
C ASN A 50 -7.91 10.59 -16.24
N ILE A 51 -7.36 9.63 -15.50
CA ILE A 51 -8.14 8.75 -14.61
C ILE A 51 -8.82 9.57 -13.52
N LYS A 52 -8.09 10.46 -12.82
CA LYS A 52 -8.64 11.33 -11.79
C LYS A 52 -9.78 12.20 -12.32
N GLN A 53 -9.62 12.82 -13.49
CA GLN A 53 -10.64 13.66 -14.11
C GLN A 53 -11.89 12.87 -14.52
N ASN A 54 -11.70 11.68 -15.12
CA ASN A 54 -12.84 10.84 -15.49
C ASN A 54 -13.61 10.36 -14.26
N TRP A 55 -12.91 9.99 -13.19
CA TRP A 55 -13.53 9.64 -11.91
C TRP A 55 -14.32 10.83 -11.33
N TRP A 56 -13.70 12.02 -11.30
CA TRP A 56 -14.34 13.23 -10.78
C TRP A 56 -15.62 13.58 -11.54
N LYS A 57 -15.54 13.61 -12.88
CA LYS A 57 -16.69 13.87 -13.74
C LYS A 57 -17.82 12.87 -13.50
N LYS A 58 -17.48 11.59 -13.34
CA LYS A 58 -18.47 10.53 -13.15
C LYS A 58 -19.12 10.58 -11.78
N PHE A 59 -18.35 10.72 -10.71
CA PHE A 59 -18.86 10.52 -9.36
C PHE A 59 -19.22 11.83 -8.64
N VAL A 60 -18.59 12.93 -9.00
CA VAL A 60 -18.85 14.26 -8.43
C VAL A 60 -19.74 15.07 -9.37
N ASP A 61 -19.24 15.50 -10.53
CA ASP A 61 -19.96 16.47 -11.38
C ASP A 61 -21.30 15.95 -11.92
N SER A 62 -21.43 14.64 -12.16
CA SER A 62 -22.67 14.07 -12.71
C SER A 62 -23.77 13.84 -11.67
N ARG A 63 -23.49 14.11 -10.39
CA ARG A 63 -24.39 13.87 -9.27
C ARG A 63 -24.71 15.17 -8.55
N ARG A 64 -25.99 15.37 -8.20
CA ARG A 64 -26.43 16.59 -7.49
C ARG A 64 -26.19 16.52 -5.97
N ASP A 65 -25.87 15.34 -5.45
CA ASP A 65 -25.73 15.02 -4.03
C ASP A 65 -24.27 14.77 -3.62
N MET A 66 -23.31 15.12 -4.47
CA MET A 66 -21.88 14.95 -4.20
C MET A 66 -21.16 16.30 -4.23
N TYR A 67 -20.29 16.53 -3.25
CA TYR A 67 -19.55 17.78 -3.10
C TYR A 67 -18.05 17.50 -3.03
N GLY A 68 -17.28 18.24 -3.84
CA GLY A 68 -15.82 18.18 -3.80
C GLY A 68 -15.27 18.84 -2.53
N LEU A 69 -14.32 18.17 -1.89
CA LEU A 69 -13.57 18.67 -0.74
C LEU A 69 -12.08 18.35 -0.93
N ASP A 70 -11.22 19.25 -0.49
CA ASP A 70 -9.78 19.04 -0.41
C ASP A 70 -9.31 19.34 1.01
N GLY A 71 -8.78 18.31 1.69
CA GLY A 71 -8.44 18.33 3.11
C GLY A 71 -6.93 18.38 3.32
N ALA A 72 -6.50 18.97 4.44
CA ALA A 72 -5.09 18.98 4.82
C ALA A 72 -4.58 17.57 5.14
N ILE A 73 -3.38 17.23 4.68
CA ILE A 73 -2.74 15.93 4.95
C ILE A 73 -2.28 15.84 6.42
N ILE A 74 -1.74 16.94 6.97
CA ILE A 74 -1.33 17.00 8.37
C ILE A 74 -2.54 17.38 9.21
N MET A 75 -2.92 16.49 10.13
CA MET A 75 -4.13 16.62 10.96
C MET A 75 -3.79 16.58 12.44
N ASN A 76 -4.69 17.13 13.27
CA ASN A 76 -4.57 17.04 14.73
C ASN A 76 -4.67 15.56 15.19
N PRO A 77 -3.79 15.08 16.10
CA PRO A 77 -3.80 13.70 16.61
C PRO A 77 -5.16 13.18 17.06
N LYS A 78 -5.97 14.05 17.68
CA LYS A 78 -7.32 13.69 18.17
C LYS A 78 -8.26 13.19 17.08
N VAL A 79 -8.05 13.56 15.81
CA VAL A 79 -8.83 13.05 14.68
C VAL A 79 -8.54 11.58 14.44
N TRP A 80 -7.27 11.16 14.55
CA TRP A 80 -6.87 9.77 14.37
C TRP A 80 -7.32 8.90 15.55
N GLU A 81 -7.33 9.45 16.76
CA GLU A 81 -7.88 8.79 17.95
C GLU A 81 -9.39 8.59 17.82
N ALA A 82 -10.14 9.67 17.52
CA ALA A 82 -11.60 9.63 17.43
C ALA A 82 -12.11 8.73 16.28
N SER A 83 -11.35 8.62 15.19
CA SER A 83 -11.66 7.71 14.08
C SER A 83 -11.21 6.26 14.32
N GLY A 84 -10.51 5.99 15.43
CA GLY A 84 -10.03 4.66 15.80
C GLY A 84 -8.76 4.20 15.07
N HIS A 85 -8.17 5.03 14.19
CA HIS A 85 -6.96 4.66 13.44
C HIS A 85 -5.78 4.34 14.37
N VAL A 86 -5.62 5.09 15.47
CA VAL A 86 -4.53 4.86 16.43
C VAL A 86 -4.61 3.46 17.07
N ALA A 87 -5.81 2.94 17.29
CA ALA A 87 -6.00 1.64 17.92
C ALA A 87 -6.13 0.47 16.93
N GLY A 88 -6.57 0.74 15.69
CA GLY A 88 -6.96 -0.31 14.74
C GLY A 88 -6.17 -0.37 13.43
N PHE A 89 -5.42 0.66 13.05
CA PHE A 89 -4.71 0.69 11.77
C PHE A 89 -3.28 0.17 11.91
N SER A 90 -3.15 -1.14 12.19
CA SER A 90 -1.86 -1.83 12.31
C SER A 90 -1.92 -3.23 11.72
N ASP A 91 -0.90 -3.61 10.96
CA ASP A 91 -0.71 -4.99 10.50
C ASP A 91 0.20 -5.76 11.47
N PRO A 92 -0.10 -7.04 11.81
CA PRO A 92 0.81 -7.88 12.57
C PRO A 92 2.12 -8.10 11.82
N LEU A 93 3.25 -7.99 12.53
CA LEU A 93 4.59 -8.19 11.99
C LEU A 93 5.29 -9.34 12.74
N ALA A 94 5.87 -10.27 11.99
CA ALA A 94 6.79 -11.27 12.53
C ALA A 94 8.24 -10.86 12.27
N THR A 95 9.11 -11.07 13.26
CA THR A 95 10.55 -10.84 13.13
C THR A 95 11.28 -12.17 13.10
N CYS A 96 12.09 -12.39 12.07
CA CYS A 96 12.95 -13.57 12.00
C CYS A 96 14.12 -13.40 12.98
N SER A 97 14.25 -14.31 13.95
CA SER A 97 15.30 -14.25 14.98
C SER A 97 16.71 -14.40 14.44
N SER A 98 16.91 -15.08 13.30
CA SER A 98 18.23 -15.34 12.73
C SER A 98 18.73 -14.23 11.81
N CYS A 99 17.85 -13.51 11.12
CA CYS A 99 18.24 -12.47 10.16
C CYS A 99 17.71 -11.06 10.50
N ALA A 100 16.97 -10.93 11.61
CA ALA A 100 16.36 -9.69 12.09
C ALA A 100 15.43 -8.97 11.09
N LYS A 101 15.07 -9.62 9.97
CA LYS A 101 14.12 -9.08 8.99
C LYS A 101 12.70 -9.17 9.54
N ARG A 102 11.91 -8.13 9.26
CA ARG A 102 10.49 -8.05 9.61
C ARG A 102 9.65 -8.37 8.38
N PHE A 103 8.61 -9.15 8.61
CA PHE A 103 7.69 -9.58 7.57
C PHE A 103 6.27 -9.33 8.05
N ARG A 104 5.43 -8.87 7.13
CA ARG A 104 3.98 -8.83 7.31
C ARG A 104 3.47 -10.25 7.51
N PHE A 105 2.76 -10.47 8.61
CA PHE A 105 2.38 -11.80 9.06
C PHE A 105 1.47 -12.53 8.06
N ASP A 106 0.58 -11.79 7.42
CA ASP A 106 -0.30 -12.23 6.33
C ASP A 106 0.45 -12.70 5.08
N ASN A 107 1.73 -12.33 4.91
CA ASN A 107 2.54 -12.79 3.78
C ASN A 107 3.27 -14.12 4.05
N ILE A 108 3.26 -14.60 5.30
CA ILE A 108 4.01 -15.80 5.72
C ILE A 108 3.09 -17.01 5.86
N ILE A 109 1.83 -16.80 6.22
CA ILE A 109 0.87 -17.86 6.50
C ILE A 109 -0.18 -17.91 5.39
N ASP A 110 -0.43 -19.12 4.89
CA ASP A 110 -1.50 -19.33 3.92
C ASP A 110 -2.85 -18.99 4.57
N VAL A 111 -3.71 -18.30 3.81
CA VAL A 111 -4.87 -17.56 4.34
C VAL A 111 -5.85 -18.46 5.12
N SER A 112 -5.81 -19.78 4.89
CA SER A 112 -6.59 -20.79 5.60
C SER A 112 -6.27 -20.93 7.09
N ASP A 113 -5.03 -20.62 7.52
CA ASP A 113 -4.60 -20.77 8.92
C ASP A 113 -4.75 -19.47 9.74
N TYR A 114 -5.06 -18.36 9.07
CA TYR A 114 -5.13 -17.02 9.64
C TYR A 114 -6.13 -16.91 10.80
N GLN A 115 -7.34 -17.45 10.65
CA GLN A 115 -8.38 -17.38 11.68
C GLN A 115 -8.12 -18.30 12.88
N LYS A 116 -7.48 -19.45 12.65
CA LYS A 116 -7.16 -20.41 13.69
C LYS A 116 -6.00 -19.89 14.56
N PHE A 117 -5.01 -19.28 13.93
CA PHE A 117 -3.85 -18.71 14.61
C PHE A 117 -4.17 -17.42 15.39
N ILE A 118 -5.06 -16.55 14.88
CA ILE A 118 -5.48 -15.35 15.61
C ILE A 118 -6.27 -15.70 16.90
N SER A 119 -7.01 -16.81 16.92
CA SER A 119 -7.69 -17.24 18.15
C SER A 119 -6.75 -17.79 19.23
N GLU A 120 -5.52 -18.15 18.86
CA GLU A 120 -4.50 -18.73 19.76
C GLU A 120 -3.41 -17.71 20.16
N LEU A 121 -3.30 -16.58 19.45
CA LEU A 121 -2.41 -15.47 19.81
C LEU A 121 -3.01 -14.67 20.98
N THR A 122 -2.57 -14.97 22.19
CA THR A 122 -2.71 -14.06 23.33
C THR A 122 -2.03 -12.72 23.02
N TYR A 123 -2.69 -11.63 23.38
CA TYR A 123 -2.40 -10.20 23.12
C TYR A 123 -1.02 -9.67 23.61
N GLU A 124 -0.02 -10.52 23.87
CA GLU A 124 1.20 -10.18 24.60
C GLU A 124 2.43 -9.83 23.74
N GLN A 125 2.29 -9.55 22.44
CA GLN A 125 3.45 -9.13 21.61
C GLN A 125 3.28 -7.79 20.88
N PHE A 126 2.33 -6.95 21.32
CA PHE A 126 2.47 -5.51 21.14
C PHE A 126 3.42 -4.98 22.21
N ARG A 127 4.73 -5.00 21.90
CA ARG A 127 5.74 -4.34 22.72
C ARG A 127 5.40 -2.85 22.79
N LYS A 128 4.92 -2.38 23.94
CA LYS A 128 4.52 -0.99 24.22
C LYS A 128 5.73 -0.08 24.48
N ASP A 129 6.95 -0.59 24.32
CA ASP A 129 8.11 -0.09 25.07
C ASP A 129 9.17 0.61 24.18
N GLU A 130 8.84 1.06 22.96
CA GLU A 130 9.80 1.75 22.08
C GLU A 130 9.35 3.15 21.63
N TRP A 131 8.56 3.86 22.46
CA TRP A 131 8.22 5.28 22.26
C TRP A 131 8.65 6.18 23.43
N GLU A 132 9.80 5.88 24.05
CA GLU A 132 10.59 6.86 24.84
C GLU A 132 11.81 7.33 24.07
#